data_AF-A0AAW0W8N8-F1
#
_entry.id   AF-A0AAW0W8N8-F1
#
_cell.length_a   1.000
_cell.length_b   1.000
_cell.length_c   1.000
_cell.angle_alpha   90.00
_cell.angle_beta   90.00
_cell.angle_gamma   90.00
#
_symmetry.space_group_name_H-M   'P 1'
#
loop_
_entity.id
_entity.type
_entity.pdbx_description
1 polymer ?
#
loop_
_entity_poly.entity_id
_entity_poly.type
_entity_poly.pdbx_seq_one_letter_code
_entity_poly.pdbx_strand_id
1 'polypeptide(L)'
;MQKDVFHLAWSPDSLPAEEAVRPLLERLYASLSTYSATLLKNNLDRLLHLLWLAVLSALHEQIGKDSEEKQEAFFVRLYDALELLRAFFHAHGRGLDGNTLMGLEYSALERQLRLHKTSTEALIETYHLERLLVQERTELQEYGSLFVRVYFNHDSLCVEVLQARNLIPLDPNGFSDPFVVIEMLPR
;
A
#
# COMPACT_ATOMS: atom_id res chain seq x y z
N MET A 1 18.21 -5.62 -15.91
CA MET A 1 16.96 -5.23 -15.22
C MET A 1 17.24 -4.44 -13.94
N GLN A 2 17.89 -5.01 -12.91
CA GLN A 2 18.22 -4.31 -11.65
C GLN A 2 18.87 -2.93 -11.82
N LYS A 3 19.84 -2.79 -12.74
CA LYS A 3 20.49 -1.50 -13.03
C LYS A 3 19.50 -0.41 -13.51
N ASP A 4 18.52 -0.75 -14.34
CA ASP A 4 17.55 0.27 -14.79
C ASP A 4 16.57 0.61 -13.68
N VAL A 5 16.16 -0.38 -12.90
CA VAL A 5 15.25 -0.17 -11.79
C VAL A 5 15.92 0.72 -10.73
N PHE A 6 17.23 0.56 -10.51
CA PHE A 6 18.02 1.47 -9.70
C PHE A 6 18.01 2.90 -10.28
N HIS A 7 18.34 3.08 -11.56
CA HIS A 7 18.34 4.41 -12.16
C HIS A 7 16.96 5.06 -12.18
N LEU A 8 15.89 4.29 -12.39
CA LEU A 8 14.51 4.72 -12.27
C LEU A 8 14.22 5.25 -10.86
N ALA A 9 14.54 4.45 -9.84
CA ALA A 9 14.20 4.78 -8.46
C ALA A 9 14.96 6.02 -7.96
N TRP A 10 16.24 6.13 -8.32
CA TRP A 10 17.16 7.17 -7.88
C TRP A 10 17.38 8.28 -8.92
N SER A 11 16.42 8.46 -9.83
CA SER A 11 16.43 9.59 -10.76
C SER A 11 16.21 10.92 -10.02
N PRO A 12 16.68 12.06 -10.56
CA PRO A 12 16.43 13.38 -9.97
C PRO A 12 14.93 13.66 -9.79
N ASP A 13 14.54 14.35 -8.72
CA ASP A 13 13.13 14.64 -8.41
C ASP A 13 12.38 15.42 -9.48
N SER A 14 13.10 16.24 -10.27
CA SER A 14 12.54 16.95 -11.42
C SER A 14 12.24 16.06 -12.62
N LEU A 15 12.75 14.82 -12.67
CA LEU A 15 12.55 13.92 -13.79
C LEU A 15 11.22 13.15 -13.64
N PRO A 16 10.27 13.32 -14.57
CA PRO A 16 9.00 12.60 -14.55
C PRO A 16 9.21 11.09 -14.63
N ALA A 17 8.30 10.32 -14.01
CA ALA A 17 8.34 8.87 -14.02
C ALA A 17 8.35 8.28 -15.44
N GLU A 18 7.63 8.91 -16.38
CA GLU A 18 7.59 8.52 -17.80
C GLU A 18 8.97 8.53 -18.47
N GLU A 19 9.78 9.54 -18.16
CA GLU A 19 11.14 9.64 -18.70
C GLU A 19 12.12 8.73 -17.96
N ALA A 20 11.95 8.61 -16.63
CA ALA A 20 12.81 7.76 -15.79
C ALA A 20 12.63 6.27 -16.08
N VAL A 21 11.42 5.82 -16.43
CA VAL A 21 11.11 4.40 -16.72
C VAL A 21 11.49 4.00 -18.15
N ARG A 22 11.64 4.97 -19.05
CA ARG A 22 11.90 4.72 -20.48
C ARG A 22 13.07 3.75 -20.75
N PRO A 23 14.25 3.85 -20.11
CA PRO A 23 15.34 2.90 -20.35
C PRO A 23 14.96 1.44 -20.01
N LEU A 24 14.16 1.25 -18.95
CA LEU A 24 13.64 -0.07 -18.57
C LEU A 24 12.66 -0.59 -19.62
N LEU A 25 11.72 0.24 -20.08
CA LEU A 25 10.76 -0.12 -21.12
C LEU A 25 11.44 -0.46 -22.44
N GLU A 26 12.44 0.31 -22.86
CA GLU A 26 13.22 0.06 -24.07
C GLU A 26 13.96 -1.27 -24.00
N ARG A 27 14.58 -1.57 -22.86
CA ARG A 27 15.24 -2.88 -22.64
C ARG A 27 14.25 -4.04 -22.70
N LEU A 28 13.10 -3.91 -22.02
CA LEU A 28 12.05 -4.92 -22.02
C LEU A 28 11.52 -5.13 -23.45
N TYR A 29 11.26 -4.04 -24.18
CA TYR A 29 10.82 -4.08 -25.56
C TYR A 29 11.84 -4.74 -26.50
N ALA A 30 13.13 -4.39 -26.40
CA ALA A 30 14.19 -5.01 -27.20
C ALA A 30 14.29 -6.52 -26.94
N SER A 31 14.18 -6.92 -25.67
CA SER A 31 14.17 -8.33 -25.28
C SER A 31 12.97 -9.05 -25.87
N LEU A 32 11.76 -8.52 -25.69
CA LEU A 32 10.53 -9.10 -26.20
C LEU A 32 10.51 -9.16 -27.73
N SER A 33 10.99 -8.12 -28.42
CA SER A 33 11.06 -8.08 -29.88
C SER A 33 11.94 -9.22 -30.42
N THR A 34 13.05 -9.53 -29.74
CA THR A 34 13.96 -10.62 -30.11
C THR A 34 13.29 -12.00 -30.00
N TYR A 35 12.47 -12.22 -28.97
CA TYR A 35 11.84 -13.53 -28.71
C TYR A 35 10.45 -13.69 -29.35
N SER A 36 9.73 -12.59 -29.59
CA SER A 36 8.38 -12.61 -30.16
C SER A 36 8.31 -13.22 -31.56
N ALA A 37 9.39 -13.13 -32.34
CA ALA A 37 9.48 -13.72 -33.68
C ALA A 37 9.74 -15.23 -33.66
N THR A 38 10.19 -15.79 -32.53
CA THR A 38 10.63 -17.19 -32.43
C THR A 38 9.78 -18.04 -31.49
N LEU A 39 9.01 -17.40 -30.60
CA LEU A 39 8.18 -18.09 -29.61
C LEU A 39 6.73 -18.23 -30.05
N LEU A 40 6.15 -19.41 -29.80
CA LEU A 40 4.71 -19.61 -29.82
C LEU A 40 4.04 -18.77 -28.74
N LYS A 41 2.78 -18.37 -28.97
CA LYS A 41 2.00 -17.50 -28.06
C LYS A 41 2.07 -17.93 -26.58
N ASN A 42 1.80 -19.20 -26.28
CA ASN A 42 1.83 -19.70 -24.89
C ASN A 42 3.21 -19.55 -24.22
N ASN A 43 4.29 -19.68 -24.99
CA ASN A 43 5.65 -19.50 -24.47
C ASN A 43 5.98 -18.02 -24.30
N LEU A 44 5.48 -17.16 -25.19
CA LEU A 44 5.57 -15.71 -25.05
C LEU A 44 4.80 -15.21 -23.82
N ASP A 45 3.60 -15.73 -23.57
CA ASP A 45 2.78 -15.37 -22.39
C ASP A 45 3.50 -15.77 -21.09
N ARG A 46 4.11 -16.97 -21.05
CA ARG A 46 4.94 -17.41 -19.92
C ARG A 46 6.17 -16.52 -19.73
N LEU A 47 6.84 -16.13 -20.82
CA LEU A 47 7.98 -15.21 -20.76
C LEU A 47 7.56 -13.83 -20.24
N LEU A 48 6.44 -13.29 -20.72
CA LEU A 48 5.87 -12.02 -20.25
C LEU A 48 5.59 -12.07 -18.74
N HIS A 49 4.98 -13.16 -18.27
CA HIS A 49 4.70 -13.34 -16.85
C HIS A 49 5.98 -13.40 -16.00
N LEU A 50 6.99 -14.15 -16.45
CA LEU A 50 8.29 -14.23 -15.76
C LEU A 50 9.01 -12.87 -15.74
N LEU A 51 8.98 -12.12 -16.84
CA LEU A 51 9.55 -10.78 -16.90
C LEU A 51 8.80 -9.80 -15.99
N TRP A 52 7.47 -9.89 -15.93
CA TRP A 52 6.66 -9.09 -15.02
C TRP A 52 7.04 -9.32 -13.55
N LEU A 53 7.09 -10.59 -13.12
CA LEU A 53 7.52 -10.95 -11.77
C LEU A 53 8.95 -10.49 -11.48
N ALA A 54 9.86 -10.60 -12.45
CA ALA A 54 11.23 -10.16 -12.30
C ALA A 54 11.29 -8.62 -12.10
N VAL A 55 10.50 -7.85 -12.84
CA VAL A 55 10.40 -6.38 -12.68
C VAL A 55 9.85 -6.03 -11.30
N LEU A 56 8.75 -6.67 -10.87
CA LEU A 56 8.17 -6.47 -9.54
C LEU A 56 9.18 -6.76 -8.42
N SER A 57 9.89 -7.88 -8.53
CA SER A 57 10.94 -8.27 -7.58
C SER A 57 12.06 -7.22 -7.53
N ALA A 58 12.51 -6.71 -8.68
CA ALA A 58 13.54 -5.68 -8.72
C ALA A 58 13.09 -4.34 -8.13
N LEU A 59 11.81 -3.96 -8.29
CA LEU A 59 11.23 -2.78 -7.65
C LEU A 59 11.17 -2.96 -6.14
N HIS A 60 10.67 -4.11 -5.68
CA HIS A 60 10.59 -4.44 -4.26
C HIS A 60 11.97 -4.41 -3.59
N GLU A 61 12.99 -4.93 -4.27
CA GLU A 61 14.38 -4.90 -3.79
C GLU A 61 14.90 -3.46 -3.59
N GLN A 62 14.51 -2.49 -4.43
CA GLN A 62 14.90 -1.09 -4.21
C GLN A 62 14.24 -0.48 -2.98
N ILE A 63 13.01 -0.89 -2.67
CA ILE A 63 12.30 -0.41 -1.48
C ILE A 63 12.94 -0.97 -0.21
N GLY A 64 13.37 -2.25 -0.23
CA GLY A 64 13.98 -2.93 0.91
C GLY A 64 15.46 -2.59 1.20
N LYS A 65 16.14 -1.81 0.36
CA LYS A 65 17.54 -1.43 0.59
C LYS A 65 17.65 -0.31 1.63
N ASP A 66 18.29 -0.57 2.76
CA ASP A 66 18.56 0.43 3.82
C ASP A 66 19.72 1.39 3.49
N SER A 67 20.08 1.54 2.21
CA SER A 67 21.26 2.29 1.83
C SER A 67 21.12 3.80 2.04
N GLU A 68 19.92 4.36 1.88
CA GLU A 68 19.66 5.80 1.97
C GLU A 68 18.23 6.11 2.44
N GLU A 69 18.04 7.29 3.04
CA GLU A 69 16.73 7.81 3.45
C GLU A 69 15.88 8.10 2.21
N LYS A 70 14.82 7.31 2.02
CA LYS A 70 13.97 7.37 0.84
C LYS A 70 12.98 8.53 0.97
N GLN A 71 13.10 9.50 0.08
CA GLN A 71 12.21 10.66 0.01
C GLN A 71 10.85 10.30 -0.58
N GLU A 72 9.82 11.12 -0.34
CA GLU A 72 8.48 10.92 -0.90
C GLU A 72 8.52 10.82 -2.45
N ALA A 73 9.33 11.66 -3.11
CA ALA A 73 9.50 11.66 -4.56
C ALA A 73 9.98 10.31 -5.13
N PHE A 74 10.79 9.56 -4.36
CA PHE A 74 11.19 8.20 -4.72
C PHE A 74 9.97 7.28 -4.83
N PHE A 75 9.08 7.31 -3.84
CA PHE A 75 7.89 6.45 -3.80
C PHE A 75 6.84 6.86 -4.82
N VAL A 76 6.62 8.17 -5.02
CA VAL A 76 5.74 8.69 -6.07
C VAL A 76 6.22 8.20 -7.44
N ARG A 77 7.51 8.37 -7.76
CA ARG A 77 8.07 7.95 -9.05
C ARG A 77 7.96 6.44 -9.28
N LEU A 78 8.22 5.62 -8.26
CA LEU A 78 8.05 4.17 -8.39
C LEU A 78 6.58 3.76 -8.56
N TYR A 79 5.65 4.44 -7.91
CA TYR A 79 4.22 4.19 -8.05
C TYR A 79 3.74 4.51 -9.48
N ASP A 80 4.11 5.68 -10.01
CA ASP A 80 3.73 6.08 -11.36
C ASP A 80 4.38 5.16 -12.41
N ALA A 81 5.65 4.80 -12.22
CA ALA A 81 6.33 3.85 -13.09
C ALA A 81 5.72 2.45 -13.04
N LEU A 82 5.21 1.99 -11.89
CA LEU A 82 4.53 0.71 -11.75
C LEU A 82 3.27 0.66 -12.63
N GLU A 83 2.50 1.74 -12.72
CA GLU A 83 1.35 1.83 -13.61
C GLU A 83 1.73 1.83 -15.09
N LEU A 84 2.80 2.54 -15.47
CA LEU A 84 3.33 2.52 -16.84
C LEU A 84 3.81 1.12 -17.24
N LEU A 85 4.49 0.42 -16.33
CA LEU A 85 4.92 -0.97 -16.53
C LEU A 85 3.72 -1.91 -16.64
N ARG A 86 2.70 -1.76 -15.79
CA ARG A 86 1.45 -2.54 -15.87
C ARG A 86 0.77 -2.34 -17.24
N ALA A 87 0.67 -1.10 -17.71
CA ALA A 87 0.12 -0.80 -19.03
C ALA A 87 0.94 -1.43 -20.17
N PHE A 88 2.27 -1.39 -20.06
CA PHE A 88 3.19 -2.03 -21.02
C PHE A 88 2.96 -3.54 -21.10
N PHE A 89 2.91 -4.26 -19.96
CA PHE A 89 2.71 -5.72 -19.96
C PHE A 89 1.27 -6.14 -20.31
N HIS A 90 0.28 -5.27 -20.11
CA HIS A 90 -1.09 -5.49 -20.60
C HIS A 90 -1.18 -5.34 -22.12
N ALA A 91 -0.39 -4.43 -22.71
CA ALA A 91 -0.29 -4.19 -24.15
C ALA A 91 -1.65 -4.01 -24.86
N HIS A 92 -2.57 -3.26 -24.22
CA HIS A 92 -3.95 -3.06 -24.68
C HIS A 92 -4.71 -4.38 -24.92
N GLY A 93 -4.54 -5.37 -24.03
CA GLY A 93 -5.22 -6.66 -24.09
C GLY A 93 -4.54 -7.69 -24.99
N ARG A 94 -3.35 -7.38 -25.51
CA ARG A 94 -2.53 -8.33 -26.30
C ARG A 94 -1.45 -9.04 -25.49
N GLY A 95 -1.18 -8.56 -24.27
CA GLY A 95 -0.22 -9.14 -23.34
C GLY A 95 -0.91 -9.94 -22.24
N LEU A 96 -0.42 -9.77 -21.01
CA LEU A 96 -0.99 -10.40 -19.84
C LEU A 96 -2.37 -9.80 -19.52
N ASP A 97 -3.30 -10.64 -19.06
CA ASP A 97 -4.61 -10.18 -18.60
C ASP A 97 -4.50 -9.41 -17.27
N GLY A 98 -5.54 -8.63 -16.96
CA GLY A 98 -5.59 -7.81 -15.76
C GLY A 98 -5.47 -8.59 -14.45
N ASN A 99 -6.05 -9.79 -14.36
CA ASN A 99 -6.00 -10.58 -13.13
C ASN A 99 -4.59 -11.13 -12.88
N THR A 100 -3.92 -11.56 -13.95
CA THR A 100 -2.52 -12.02 -13.88
C THR A 100 -1.58 -10.87 -13.49
N LEU A 101 -1.82 -9.66 -14.00
CA LEU A 101 -1.03 -8.47 -13.66
C LEU A 101 -1.24 -8.02 -12.22
N MET A 102 -2.48 -8.07 -11.72
CA MET A 102 -2.87 -7.70 -10.36
C MET A 102 -2.71 -8.84 -9.35
N GLY A 103 -1.72 -9.72 -9.55
CA GLY A 103 -1.43 -10.81 -8.62
C GLY A 103 -0.95 -10.34 -7.24
N LEU A 104 -0.61 -11.31 -6.39
CA LEU A 104 -0.18 -11.05 -5.00
C LEU A 104 1.03 -10.12 -4.91
N GLU A 105 2.06 -10.37 -5.73
CA GLU A 105 3.30 -9.58 -5.74
C GLU A 105 3.05 -8.11 -6.11
N TYR A 106 2.23 -7.87 -7.14
CA TYR A 106 1.84 -6.52 -7.54
C TYR A 106 1.03 -5.85 -6.44
N SER A 107 0.03 -6.52 -5.88
CA SER A 107 -0.85 -5.95 -4.86
C SER A 107 -0.09 -5.59 -3.58
N ALA A 108 0.89 -6.40 -3.19
CA ALA A 108 1.76 -6.11 -2.05
C ALA A 108 2.64 -4.88 -2.31
N LEU A 109 3.25 -4.80 -3.50
CA LEU A 109 4.10 -3.69 -3.91
C LEU A 109 3.32 -2.38 -4.08
N GLU A 110 2.19 -2.42 -4.77
CA GLU A 110 1.29 -1.27 -4.98
C GLU A 110 0.84 -0.70 -3.64
N ARG A 111 0.37 -1.56 -2.72
CA ARG A 111 -0.07 -1.14 -1.39
C ARG A 111 1.05 -0.45 -0.63
N GLN A 112 2.26 -1.02 -0.66
CA GLN A 112 3.42 -0.45 0.03
C GLN A 112 3.80 0.92 -0.55
N LEU A 113 3.94 1.03 -1.87
CA LEU A 113 4.23 2.29 -2.54
C LEU A 113 3.14 3.33 -2.28
N ARG A 114 1.86 2.93 -2.32
CA ARG A 114 0.71 3.78 -2.04
C ARG A 114 0.78 4.37 -0.64
N LEU A 115 1.11 3.57 0.36
CA LEU A 115 1.26 4.05 1.74
C LEU A 115 2.40 5.07 1.85
N HIS A 116 3.58 4.77 1.28
CA HIS A 116 4.74 5.65 1.38
C HIS A 116 4.65 6.95 0.58
N LYS A 117 3.88 6.98 -0.51
CA LYS A 117 3.67 8.20 -1.29
C LYS A 117 2.53 9.09 -0.76
N THR A 118 1.77 8.60 0.22
CA THR A 118 0.59 9.33 0.70
C THR A 118 1.01 10.21 1.87
N SER A 119 0.58 11.47 1.85
CA SER A 119 0.89 12.42 2.92
C SER A 119 0.35 11.93 4.26
N THR A 120 1.02 12.32 5.35
CA THR A 120 0.58 11.98 6.71
C THR A 120 -0.86 12.42 6.97
N GLU A 121 -1.27 13.60 6.47
CA GLU A 121 -2.64 14.10 6.61
C GLU A 121 -3.66 13.17 5.93
N ALA A 122 -3.42 12.78 4.68
CA ALA A 122 -4.30 11.87 3.96
C ALA A 122 -4.31 10.44 4.55
N LEU A 123 -3.18 9.99 5.12
CA LEU A 123 -3.13 8.71 5.86
C LEU A 123 -3.98 8.77 7.13
N ILE A 124 -3.90 9.87 7.89
CA ILE A 124 -4.73 10.10 9.09
C ILE A 124 -6.22 10.11 8.70
N GLU A 125 -6.58 10.82 7.63
CA GLU A 125 -7.96 10.85 7.12
C GLU A 125 -8.45 9.45 6.72
N THR A 126 -7.64 8.71 5.95
CA THR A 126 -7.95 7.34 5.53
C THR A 126 -8.17 6.43 6.73
N TYR A 127 -7.30 6.52 7.74
CA TYR A 127 -7.46 5.77 8.99
C TYR A 127 -8.77 6.11 9.70
N HIS A 128 -9.13 7.39 9.83
CA HIS A 128 -10.38 7.78 10.48
C HIS A 128 -11.62 7.28 9.72
N LEU A 129 -11.62 7.35 8.38
CA LEU A 129 -12.70 6.79 7.55
C LEU A 129 -12.81 5.27 7.73
N GLU A 130 -11.69 4.55 7.74
CA GLU A 130 -11.68 3.10 8.00
C GLU A 130 -12.24 2.76 9.40
N ARG A 131 -11.86 3.52 10.43
CA ARG A 131 -12.39 3.34 11.79
C ARG A 131 -13.89 3.62 11.86
N LEU A 132 -14.38 4.64 11.16
CA LEU A 132 -15.81 4.93 11.06
C LEU A 132 -16.57 3.77 10.41
N LEU A 133 -16.07 3.25 9.29
CA LEU A 133 -16.67 2.10 8.61
C LEU A 133 -16.72 0.86 9.51
N VAL A 134 -15.68 0.61 10.32
CA VAL A 134 -15.69 -0.47 11.31
C VAL A 134 -16.78 -0.23 12.36
N GLN A 135 -16.93 0.99 12.86
CA GLN A 135 -17.98 1.34 13.82
C GLN A 135 -19.38 1.14 13.24
N GLU A 136 -19.63 1.60 12.02
CA GLU A 136 -20.93 1.44 11.34
C GLU A 136 -21.30 -0.03 11.10
N ARG A 137 -20.30 -0.87 10.83
CA ARG A 137 -20.47 -2.33 10.64
C ARG A 137 -20.57 -3.11 11.95
N THR A 138 -20.33 -2.48 13.10
CA THR A 138 -20.38 -3.16 14.39
C THR A 138 -21.83 -3.33 14.82
N GLU A 139 -22.39 -4.53 14.61
CA GLU A 139 -23.79 -4.83 14.94
C GLU A 139 -24.01 -5.19 16.42
N LEU A 140 -23.00 -5.77 17.09
CA LEU A 140 -23.08 -6.26 18.46
C LEU A 140 -22.29 -5.37 19.42
N GLN A 141 -22.97 -4.88 20.45
CA GLN A 141 -22.40 -4.11 21.56
C GLN A 141 -22.54 -4.92 22.85
N GLU A 142 -21.75 -6.00 22.99
CA GLU A 142 -21.85 -6.98 24.09
C GLU A 142 -21.84 -6.33 25.49
N TYR A 143 -21.07 -5.25 25.65
CA TYR A 143 -20.90 -4.53 26.91
C TYR A 143 -21.46 -3.10 26.88
N GLY A 144 -22.28 -2.77 25.88
CA GLY A 144 -22.69 -1.39 25.58
C GLY A 144 -21.68 -0.64 24.73
N SER A 145 -21.77 0.69 24.71
CA SER A 145 -20.92 1.56 23.89
C SER A 145 -20.42 2.79 24.64
N LEU A 146 -19.21 3.21 24.30
CA LEU A 146 -18.57 4.43 24.78
C LEU A 146 -18.29 5.36 23.59
N PHE A 147 -18.60 6.63 23.75
CA PHE A 147 -18.13 7.69 22.87
C PHE A 147 -16.92 8.35 23.52
N VAL A 148 -15.76 8.20 22.88
CA VAL A 148 -14.46 8.61 23.44
C VAL A 148 -13.83 9.65 22.53
N ARG A 149 -13.22 10.68 23.11
CA ARG A 149 -12.37 11.65 22.42
C ARG A 149 -10.94 11.49 22.88
N VAL A 150 -10.01 11.38 21.93
CA VAL A 150 -8.58 11.23 22.17
C VAL A 150 -7.84 12.36 21.47
N TYR A 151 -6.99 13.08 22.19
CA TYR A 151 -6.22 14.20 21.62
C TYR A 151 -4.95 14.46 22.44
N PHE A 152 -3.94 15.05 21.80
CA PHE A 152 -2.77 15.56 22.52
C PHE A 152 -3.03 16.97 23.02
N ASN A 153 -2.68 17.21 24.29
CA ASN A 153 -2.63 18.53 24.89
C ASN A 153 -1.25 18.73 25.51
N HIS A 154 -0.43 19.58 24.87
CA HIS A 154 0.99 19.74 25.22
C HIS A 154 1.68 18.37 25.23
N ASP A 155 2.31 17.98 26.34
CA ASP A 155 3.03 16.72 26.50
C ASP A 155 2.15 15.58 27.07
N SER A 156 0.82 15.73 27.03
CA SER A 156 -0.12 14.75 27.58
C SER A 156 -1.12 14.26 26.55
N LEU A 157 -1.29 12.94 26.45
CA LEU A 157 -2.39 12.33 25.72
C LEU A 157 -3.65 12.34 26.60
N CYS A 158 -4.65 13.10 26.19
CA CYS A 158 -5.95 13.17 26.87
C CYS A 158 -6.92 12.17 26.25
N VAL A 159 -7.52 11.34 27.10
CA VAL A 159 -8.59 10.40 26.73
C VAL A 159 -9.82 10.75 27.55
N GLU A 160 -10.89 11.14 26.89
CA GLU A 160 -12.13 11.58 27.52
C GLU A 160 -13.29 10.67 27.13
N VAL A 161 -14.03 10.18 28.12
CA VAL A 161 -15.33 9.52 27.89
C VAL A 161 -16.41 10.58 27.82
N LEU A 162 -16.89 10.85 26.62
CA LEU A 162 -17.94 11.84 26.37
C LEU A 162 -19.34 11.27 26.64
N GLN A 163 -19.54 9.98 26.34
CA GLN A 163 -20.82 9.32 26.57
C GLN A 163 -20.65 7.81 26.83
N ALA A 164 -21.52 7.25 27.64
CA ALA A 164 -21.70 5.81 27.83
C ALA A 164 -23.18 5.43 27.58
N ARG A 165 -23.44 4.34 26.87
CA ARG A 165 -24.79 3.84 26.59
C ARG A 165 -24.86 2.32 26.77
N ASN A 166 -25.98 1.85 27.34
CA ASN A 166 -26.29 0.43 27.50
C ASN A 166 -25.16 -0.38 28.16
N LEU A 167 -24.40 0.22 29.07
CA LEU A 167 -23.35 -0.48 29.80
C LEU A 167 -23.99 -1.51 30.73
N ILE A 168 -23.48 -2.73 30.70
CA ILE A 168 -23.90 -3.78 31.63
C ILE A 168 -23.04 -3.72 32.91
N PRO A 169 -23.64 -3.84 34.10
CA PRO A 169 -22.87 -3.99 35.32
C PRO A 169 -22.16 -5.33 35.29
N LEU A 170 -20.83 -5.31 35.50
CA LEU A 170 -20.01 -6.52 35.56
C LEU A 170 -19.80 -7.05 36.99
N ASP A 171 -20.29 -6.33 38.01
CA ASP A 171 -20.25 -6.81 39.40
C ASP A 171 -21.44 -7.75 39.69
N PRO A 172 -21.19 -9.03 40.04
CA PRO A 172 -22.24 -9.98 40.38
C PRO A 172 -23.02 -9.62 41.65
N ASN A 173 -22.50 -8.74 42.52
CA ASN A 173 -23.09 -8.46 43.82
C ASN A 173 -24.18 -7.37 43.78
N GLY A 174 -24.28 -6.60 42.69
CA GLY A 174 -25.31 -5.56 42.51
C GLY A 174 -25.12 -4.30 43.37
N PHE A 175 -24.01 -4.17 44.08
CA PHE A 175 -23.70 -3.04 44.97
C PHE A 175 -22.62 -2.08 44.43
N SER A 176 -22.09 -2.33 43.23
CA SER A 176 -20.93 -1.58 42.73
C SER A 176 -21.24 -0.19 42.20
N ASP A 177 -20.30 0.71 42.48
CA ASP A 177 -20.10 1.98 41.79
C ASP A 177 -19.70 1.70 40.32
N PRO A 178 -20.49 2.11 39.32
CA PRO A 178 -20.15 1.85 37.93
C PRO A 178 -18.91 2.66 37.50
N PHE A 179 -17.85 1.96 37.11
CA PHE A 179 -16.65 2.55 36.51
C PHE A 179 -16.30 1.88 35.18
N VAL A 180 -15.53 2.58 34.35
CA VAL A 180 -14.99 2.09 33.08
C VAL A 180 -13.48 2.15 33.17
N VAL A 181 -12.80 1.06 32.80
CA VAL A 181 -11.34 1.03 32.65
C VAL A 181 -11.02 1.14 31.16
N ILE A 182 -10.14 2.08 30.81
CA ILE A 182 -9.65 2.25 29.44
C ILE A 182 -8.18 1.84 29.42
N GLU A 183 -7.84 0.93 28.52
CA GLU A 183 -6.47 0.50 28.26
C GLU A 183 -6.02 0.98 26.87
N MET A 184 -4.79 1.48 26.75
CA MET A 184 -4.17 1.80 25.46
C MET A 184 -3.28 0.65 24.98
N LEU A 185 -3.21 0.45 23.67
CA LEU A 185 -2.44 -0.62 23.01
C LEU A 185 -1.61 -0.04 21.84
N PRO A 186 -0.49 -0.70 21.44
CA PRO A 186 0.12 -1.87 22.07
C PRO A 186 0.78 -1.51 23.42
N ARG A 187 0.87 -2.48 24.34
CA ARG A 187 1.58 -2.31 25.62
C ARG A 187 3.08 -2.17 25.43
#